data_AF-A0A518WF14-F1
#
_entry.id   AF-A0A518WF14-F1
#
_cell.length_a   1.000
_cell.length_b   1.000
_cell.length_c   1.000
_cell.angle_alpha   90.00
_cell.angle_beta   90.00
_cell.angle_gamma   90.00
#
_symmetry.space_group_name_H-M   'P 1'
#
loop_
_entity.id
_entity.type
_entity.pdbx_description
1 polymer ?
#
loop_
_entity_poly.entity_id
_entity_poly.type
_entity_poly.pdbx_seq_one_letter_code
_entity_poly.pdbx_strand_id
1 'polypeptide(L)'
;MKAIYPDDGGGDRKADPGAVPGLRPAPEASADAASRTLEVDGETFVLRSNGLGGTDYAWVSGPNPGYGFGVSPTTNLSLDEHTKNIRDFLNTVDPGTGYIEDE
;
A
#
# COMPACT_ATOMS: atom_id res chain seq x y z
N MET A 1 -36.27 -13.70 -0.15
CA MET A 1 -35.20 -13.38 -1.14
C MET A 1 -33.91 -14.00 -0.62
N LYS A 2 -33.35 -14.96 -1.37
CA LYS A 2 -32.14 -15.73 -1.04
C LYS A 2 -31.35 -15.84 -2.35
N ALA A 3 -30.07 -15.47 -2.34
CA ALA A 3 -29.23 -15.50 -3.53
C ALA A 3 -28.99 -16.95 -3.98
N ILE A 4 -29.16 -17.21 -5.27
CA ILE A 4 -28.76 -18.45 -5.95
C ILE A 4 -27.87 -18.02 -7.10
N TYR A 5 -26.56 -18.21 -6.98
CA TYR A 5 -25.66 -18.26 -8.13
C TYR A 5 -25.50 -19.73 -8.54
N PRO A 6 -25.72 -20.11 -9.80
CA PRO A 6 -25.35 -21.43 -10.26
C PRO A 6 -23.84 -21.48 -10.53
N ASP A 7 -23.21 -22.47 -9.90
CA ASP A 7 -21.92 -23.07 -10.22
C ASP A 7 -22.07 -23.88 -11.53
N ASP A 8 -21.25 -23.60 -12.55
CA ASP A 8 -20.76 -24.58 -13.53
C ASP A 8 -19.82 -23.90 -14.55
N GLY A 9 -18.62 -24.45 -14.76
CA GLY A 9 -17.75 -23.98 -15.83
C GLY A 9 -16.27 -24.39 -15.82
N GLY A 10 -15.98 -25.70 -15.76
CA GLY A 10 -14.89 -26.35 -16.51
C GLY A 10 -13.45 -25.85 -16.32
N GLY A 11 -12.73 -26.42 -15.35
CA GLY A 11 -11.29 -26.26 -15.21
C GLY A 11 -10.50 -27.33 -15.97
N ASP A 12 -10.20 -27.10 -17.25
CA ASP A 12 -9.13 -27.81 -17.96
C ASP A 12 -7.89 -26.91 -18.12
N ARG A 13 -7.12 -26.74 -17.04
CA ARG A 13 -5.73 -26.31 -17.18
C ARG A 13 -4.84 -27.39 -16.59
N LYS A 14 -4.34 -28.22 -17.50
CA LYS A 14 -3.31 -29.23 -17.28
C LYS A 14 -2.21 -28.63 -16.40
N ALA A 15 -2.00 -29.23 -15.22
CA ALA A 15 -0.94 -28.79 -14.32
C ALA A 15 0.43 -28.97 -15.00
N ASP A 16 1.18 -27.87 -15.10
CA ASP A 16 2.54 -27.84 -15.58
C ASP A 16 3.44 -28.56 -14.56
N PRO A 17 4.14 -29.66 -14.91
CA PRO A 17 4.84 -30.51 -13.95
C PRO A 17 6.15 -29.90 -13.38
N GLY A 18 6.40 -28.61 -13.62
CA GLY A 18 7.52 -27.85 -13.05
C GLY A 18 7.17 -27.02 -11.82
N ALA A 19 5.94 -27.08 -11.30
CA ALA A 19 5.52 -26.29 -10.15
C ALA A 19 6.22 -26.75 -8.85
N VAL A 20 7.23 -26.00 -8.42
CA VAL A 20 7.81 -26.12 -7.07
C VAL A 20 6.88 -25.43 -6.06
N PRO A 21 6.36 -26.13 -5.03
CA PRO A 21 5.61 -25.48 -3.96
C PRO A 21 6.56 -24.58 -3.15
N GLY A 22 6.32 -23.26 -3.15
CA GLY A 22 7.03 -22.34 -2.23
C GLY A 22 7.52 -21.00 -2.78
N LEU A 23 7.32 -20.68 -4.05
CA LEU A 23 7.64 -19.35 -4.59
C LEU A 23 6.54 -18.93 -5.55
N ARG A 24 5.63 -18.08 -5.08
CA ARG A 24 4.79 -17.30 -6.01
C ARG A 24 5.75 -16.26 -6.63
N PRO A 25 6.11 -16.31 -7.93
CA PRO A 25 6.68 -15.12 -8.55
C PRO A 25 5.65 -14.00 -8.34
N ALA A 26 6.09 -12.89 -7.76
CA ALA A 26 5.23 -11.72 -7.62
C ALA A 26 4.64 -11.41 -8.99
N PRO A 27 3.35 -11.04 -9.09
CA PRO A 27 2.85 -10.49 -10.33
C PRO A 27 3.57 -9.16 -10.56
N GLU A 28 4.72 -9.19 -11.24
CA GLU A 28 5.22 -8.03 -11.94
C GLU A 28 4.15 -7.64 -12.95
N ALA A 29 3.59 -6.44 -12.76
CA ALA A 29 2.61 -5.78 -13.62
C ALA A 29 1.21 -6.45 -13.70
N SER A 30 0.36 -6.12 -12.74
CA SER A 30 -1.05 -5.88 -13.05
C SER A 30 -1.48 -4.57 -12.41
N ALA A 31 -1.46 -3.52 -13.23
CA ALA A 31 -1.97 -2.17 -13.00
C ALA A 31 -1.16 -1.29 -12.01
N ASP A 32 -0.14 -0.65 -12.56
CA ASP A 32 0.14 0.79 -12.55
C ASP A 32 -0.89 1.71 -11.84
N ALA A 33 -1.15 1.50 -10.55
CA ALA A 33 -1.54 2.57 -9.65
C ALA A 33 -0.24 3.24 -9.20
N ALA A 34 0.29 4.16 -10.02
CA ALA A 34 1.59 4.83 -9.88
C ALA A 34 2.09 4.94 -8.43
N SER A 35 2.79 3.91 -7.96
CA SER A 35 3.29 3.86 -6.59
C SER A 35 4.69 4.44 -6.58
N ARG A 36 4.93 5.43 -5.73
CA ARG A 36 6.21 6.13 -5.65
C ARG A 36 6.85 5.93 -4.29
N THR A 37 8.12 5.54 -4.26
CA THR A 37 8.89 5.47 -3.01
C THR A 37 9.50 6.84 -2.70
N LEU A 38 9.43 7.24 -1.42
CA LEU A 38 10.01 8.46 -0.89
C LEU A 38 10.70 8.18 0.45
N GLU A 39 11.93 8.65 0.61
CA GLU A 39 12.66 8.60 1.88
C GLU A 39 12.62 9.98 2.54
N VAL A 40 12.24 10.02 3.82
CA VAL A 40 12.12 11.24 4.62
C VAL A 40 12.68 10.96 6.00
N ASP A 41 13.68 11.74 6.44
CA ASP A 41 14.31 11.60 7.75
C ASP A 41 14.92 10.21 8.06
N GLY A 42 15.33 9.49 7.01
CA GLY A 42 15.82 8.11 7.12
C GLY A 42 14.72 7.05 7.08
N GLU A 43 13.47 7.46 6.88
CA GLU A 43 12.31 6.57 6.86
C GLU A 43 11.72 6.44 5.47
N THR A 44 11.47 5.20 5.05
CA THR A 44 10.94 4.90 3.71
C THR A 44 9.42 4.79 3.69
N PHE A 45 8.79 5.54 2.80
CA PHE A 45 7.36 5.53 2.52
C PHE A 45 7.06 5.17 1.06
N VAL A 46 5.96 4.46 0.84
CA VAL A 46 5.42 4.17 -0.49
C VAL A 46 4.10 4.90 -0.66
N LEU A 47 4.08 5.87 -1.56
CA LEU A 47 2.93 6.68 -1.92
C LEU A 47 2.12 5.95 -2.98
N ARG A 48 0.80 5.87 -2.80
CA ARG A 48 -0.14 5.29 -3.76
C ARG A 48 -1.31 6.23 -3.94
N SER A 49 -1.66 6.57 -5.18
CA SER A 49 -2.90 7.30 -5.44
C SER A 49 -4.09 6.39 -5.10
N ASN A 50 -4.93 6.82 -4.15
CA ASN A 50 -6.21 6.18 -3.95
C ASN A 50 -7.15 6.69 -5.05
N GLY A 51 -7.90 5.83 -5.73
CA GLY A 51 -8.72 6.21 -6.89
C GLY A 51 -9.81 7.25 -6.62
N LEU A 52 -9.89 7.79 -5.40
CA LEU A 52 -10.79 8.82 -4.93
C LEU A 52 -10.15 10.23 -4.89
N GLY A 53 -8.94 10.38 -5.43
CA GLY A 53 -8.24 11.67 -5.50
C GLY A 53 -7.37 11.97 -4.27
N GLY A 54 -7.09 10.96 -3.46
CA GLY A 54 -6.17 11.03 -2.33
C GLY A 54 -4.85 10.31 -2.58
N THR A 55 -3.97 10.34 -1.59
CA THR A 55 -2.69 9.63 -1.58
C THR A 55 -2.55 8.87 -0.27
N ASP A 56 -2.38 7.56 -0.38
CA ASP A 56 -2.02 6.69 0.73
C ASP A 56 -0.49 6.63 0.84
N TYR A 57 0.02 6.84 2.04
CA TYR A 57 1.44 6.76 2.40
C TYR A 57 1.62 5.51 3.26
N ALA A 58 2.23 4.48 2.71
CA ALA A 58 2.56 3.26 3.45
C ALA A 58 3.97 3.39 4.05
N TRP A 59 4.10 3.28 5.37
CA TRP A 59 5.38 3.34 6.07
C TRP A 59 6.03 1.95 6.06
N VAL A 60 7.12 1.81 5.32
CA VAL A 60 7.79 0.52 5.09
C VAL A 60 8.95 0.31 6.06
N SER A 61 9.64 1.38 6.45
CA SER A 61 10.77 1.32 7.39
C SER A 61 10.36 1.44 8.86
N GLY A 62 9.08 1.72 9.14
CA GLY A 62 8.59 1.94 10.49
C GLY A 62 8.56 0.66 11.35
N PRO A 63 8.46 0.81 12.68
CA PRO A 63 8.37 -0.34 13.58
C PRO A 63 7.07 -1.15 13.41
N ASN A 64 6.05 -0.55 12.78
CA ASN A 64 4.73 -1.14 12.58
C ASN A 64 4.51 -1.53 11.10
N PRO A 65 4.70 -2.81 10.73
CA PRO A 65 4.55 -3.22 9.35
C PRO A 65 3.11 -3.07 8.86
N GLY A 66 2.93 -2.40 7.72
CA GLY A 66 1.62 -2.12 7.14
C GLY A 66 0.93 -0.89 7.72
N TYR A 67 1.61 -0.13 8.59
CA TYR A 67 1.14 1.15 9.07
C TYR A 67 1.39 2.27 8.06
N GLY A 68 0.69 3.39 8.22
CA GLY A 68 0.71 4.49 7.28
C GLY A 68 -0.47 5.42 7.49
N PHE A 69 -0.58 6.42 6.62
CA PHE A 69 -1.66 7.40 6.67
C PHE A 69 -2.12 7.75 5.25
N GLY A 70 -3.34 8.26 5.11
CA GLY A 70 -3.87 8.75 3.85
C GLY A 70 -4.21 10.22 3.95
N VAL A 71 -3.92 10.99 2.90
CA VAL A 71 -4.35 12.39 2.80
C VAL A 71 -5.31 12.51 1.64
N SER A 72 -6.42 13.23 1.83
CA SER A 72 -7.45 13.47 0.82
C SER A 72 -8.16 14.81 1.11
N PRO A 73 -8.46 15.65 0.10
CA PRO A 73 -8.12 15.50 -1.32
C PRO A 73 -6.67 15.92 -1.61
N THR A 74 -5.95 15.15 -2.41
CA THR A 74 -4.55 15.41 -2.79
C THR A 74 -4.33 15.19 -4.28
N THR A 75 -5.09 15.90 -5.11
CA THR A 75 -4.85 15.92 -6.55
C THR A 75 -3.56 16.70 -6.83
N ASN A 76 -2.51 16.01 -7.29
CA ASN A 76 -1.28 16.61 -7.80
C ASN A 76 -0.39 17.33 -6.74
N LEU A 77 -0.24 16.74 -5.55
CA LEU A 77 0.75 17.24 -4.58
C LEU A 77 2.17 17.20 -5.16
N SER A 78 2.93 18.26 -4.91
CA SER A 78 4.36 18.30 -5.20
C SER A 78 5.15 17.36 -4.28
N LEU A 79 6.36 16.99 -4.69
CA LEU A 79 7.26 16.18 -3.85
C LEU A 79 7.55 16.81 -2.48
N ASP A 80 7.67 18.15 -2.44
CA ASP A 80 7.87 18.91 -1.21
C ASP A 80 6.68 18.77 -0.25
N GLU A 81 5.45 18.87 -0.76
CA GLU A 81 4.24 18.69 0.02
C GLU A 81 4.10 17.26 0.55
N HIS A 82 4.43 16.25 -0.26
CA HIS A 82 4.52 14.86 0.21
C HIS A 82 5.52 14.70 1.35
N THR A 83 6.70 15.33 1.23
CA THR A 83 7.75 15.29 2.26
C THR A 83 7.28 15.97 3.55
N LYS A 84 6.60 17.11 3.43
CA LYS A 84 6.03 17.84 4.56
C LYS A 84 4.96 17.02 5.30
N ASN A 85 4.04 16.40 4.57
CA ASN A 85 3.00 15.55 5.18
C ASN A 85 3.60 14.37 5.93
N ILE A 86 4.65 13.75 5.37
CA ILE A 86 5.36 12.66 6.07
C ILE A 86 6.05 13.17 7.33
N ARG A 87 6.74 14.31 7.28
CA ARG A 87 7.38 14.89 8.46
C ARG A 87 6.40 15.25 9.57
N ASP A 88 5.25 15.80 9.21
CA ASP A 88 4.17 16.12 10.16
C ASP A 88 3.63 14.86 10.85
N PHE A 89 3.40 13.80 10.06
CA PHE A 89 3.05 12.48 10.59
C PHE A 89 4.13 11.95 11.56
N LEU A 90 5.39 11.96 11.15
CA LEU A 90 6.50 11.49 12.00
C LEU A 90 6.70 12.32 13.27
N ASN A 91 6.32 13.61 13.26
CA ASN A 91 6.37 14.46 14.45
C ASN A 91 5.25 14.15 15.45
N THR A 92 4.13 13.63 14.97
CA THR A 92 2.97 13.26 15.79
C THR A 92 3.08 11.81 16.30
N VAL A 93 3.81 10.97 15.58
CA VAL A 93 4.06 9.58 15.96
C VAL A 93 5.10 9.51 17.08
N ASP A 94 4.83 8.70 18.10
CA ASP A 94 5.84 8.36 19.09
C ASP A 94 6.91 7.44 18.46
N PRO A 95 8.21 7.81 18.50
CA PRO A 95 9.27 7.03 17.86
C PRO A 95 9.55 5.69 18.54
N GLY A 96 9.13 5.51 19.80
CA GLY A 96 9.32 4.26 20.53
C GLY A 96 8.31 3.17 20.14
N THR A 97 7.08 3.57 19.82
CA THR A 97 5.95 2.70 19.53
C THR A 97 5.55 2.71 18.05
N GLY A 98 5.87 3.79 17.32
CA GLY A 98 5.48 4.02 15.94
C GLY A 98 3.97 4.27 15.74
N TYR A 99 3.26 4.64 16.81
CA TYR A 99 1.85 5.02 16.76
C TYR A 99 1.68 6.49 17.10
N ILE A 100 0.63 7.07 16.55
CA ILE A 100 0.14 8.39 16.99
C ILE A 100 -0.52 8.17 18.35
N GLU A 101 -0.11 8.88 19.39
CA GLU A 101 -0.76 8.80 20.70
C GLU A 101 -2.18 9.38 20.59
N ASP A 102 -3.19 8.64 21.07
CA ASP A 102 -4.56 9.13 21.21
C ASP A 102 -4.62 9.96 22.50
N GLU A 103 -4.92 11.26 22.42
CA GLU A 103 -5.07 12.14 23.60
C GLU A 103 -6.24 11.74 24.51
#